data_AF-A0A4S4AKI5-F1
#
_entry.id   AF-A0A4S4AKI5-F1
#
_cell.length_a   1.000
_cell.length_b   1.000
_cell.length_c   1.000
_cell.angle_alpha   90.00
_cell.angle_beta   90.00
_cell.angle_gamma   90.00
#
_symmetry.space_group_name_H-M   'P 1'
#
loop_
_entity.id
_entity.type
_entity.pdbx_description
1 polymer ?
#
loop_
_entity_poly.entity_id
_entity_poly.type
_entity_poly.pdbx_seq_one_letter_code
_entity_poly.pdbx_strand_id
1 'polypeptide(L)'
;MSIKDYSYAAGSGALAFAFALAAITLHRRNDKIAEQSLPAEFKDELPDDYIRRSLDEPTDVRLFESLPELKAIAHRIAQPGWDSGVTIEMRKSTYDVVDFYEIIWLKLAEFYPFKHFGKGGAAAHIKAYIRERYKFHWAKHEPGGPGTGGTIVGVLTGGDVMQDLDRLIVETATAVVGYRDNFDFTAWHTRWEGAYPLDNANPSIKRTPNGAAYFKR
;
A
#
# COMPACT_ATOMS: atom_id res chain seq x y z
N MET A 1 14.83 -49.06 23.73
CA MET A 1 14.81 -47.66 23.23
C MET A 1 16.25 -47.21 23.01
N SER A 2 16.57 -46.77 21.81
CA SER A 2 17.93 -46.52 21.31
C SER A 2 18.41 -45.11 21.65
N ILE A 3 19.66 -44.96 22.10
CA ILE A 3 20.32 -43.68 22.40
C ILE A 3 20.57 -42.84 21.12
N LYS A 4 20.25 -43.37 19.93
CA LYS A 4 20.48 -42.71 18.63
C LYS A 4 19.43 -41.66 18.24
N ASP A 5 18.32 -41.54 18.97
CA ASP A 5 17.23 -40.62 18.59
C ASP A 5 17.32 -39.23 19.26
N TYR A 6 18.24 -39.02 20.20
CA TYR A 6 18.47 -37.70 20.84
C TYR A 6 19.49 -36.83 20.11
N SER A 7 20.27 -37.39 19.18
CA SER A 7 21.33 -36.67 18.46
C SER A 7 20.80 -35.78 17.32
N TYR A 8 19.62 -36.09 16.79
CA TYR A 8 19.07 -35.40 15.61
C TYR A 8 18.25 -34.15 15.96
N ALA A 9 17.70 -34.07 17.19
CA ALA A 9 16.93 -32.92 17.65
C ALA A 9 17.78 -31.80 18.27
N ALA A 10 18.99 -32.12 18.76
CA ALA A 10 19.93 -31.11 19.29
C ALA A 10 20.75 -30.41 18.19
N GLY A 11 20.97 -31.07 17.04
CA GLY A 11 21.71 -30.50 15.92
C GLY A 11 20.92 -29.49 15.08
N SER A 12 19.61 -29.69 14.92
CA SER A 12 18.75 -28.83 14.11
C SER A 12 18.46 -27.46 14.76
N GLY A 13 18.33 -27.40 16.09
CA GLY A 13 18.13 -26.16 16.83
C GLY A 13 19.37 -25.24 16.80
N ALA A 14 20.58 -25.81 16.95
CA ALA A 14 21.83 -25.04 16.88
C ALA A 14 22.10 -24.49 15.47
N LEU A 15 21.77 -25.26 14.43
CA LEU A 15 21.91 -24.82 13.03
C LEU A 15 20.92 -23.69 12.70
N ALA A 16 19.65 -23.83 13.09
CA ALA A 16 18.63 -22.80 12.87
C ALA A 16 18.96 -21.50 13.61
N PHE A 17 19.50 -21.58 14.84
CA PHE A 17 19.95 -20.41 15.59
C PHE A 17 21.17 -19.74 14.93
N ALA A 18 22.12 -20.52 14.39
CA ALA A 18 23.25 -19.98 13.64
C ALA A 18 22.81 -19.31 12.32
N PHE A 19 21.83 -19.87 11.60
CA PHE A 19 21.25 -19.23 10.42
C PHE A 19 20.45 -17.97 10.76
N ALA A 20 19.69 -17.96 11.85
CA ALA A 20 19.00 -16.76 12.32
C ALA A 20 20.00 -15.66 12.72
N LEU A 21 21.06 -16.00 13.45
CA LEU A 21 22.13 -15.05 13.79
C LEU A 21 22.88 -14.55 12.55
N ALA A 22 23.15 -15.43 11.57
CA ALA A 22 23.78 -15.05 10.31
C ALA A 22 22.87 -14.14 9.47
N ALA A 23 21.56 -14.41 9.42
CA ALA A 23 20.57 -13.58 8.76
C ALA A 23 20.47 -12.20 9.42
N ILE A 24 20.37 -12.13 10.76
CA ILE A 24 20.37 -10.87 11.52
C ILE A 24 21.67 -10.09 11.30
N THR A 25 22.82 -10.77 11.27
CA THR A 25 24.13 -10.14 11.07
C THR A 25 24.29 -9.62 9.64
N LEU A 26 23.78 -10.36 8.65
CA LEU A 26 23.79 -9.98 7.24
C LEU A 26 22.83 -8.81 6.97
N HIS A 27 21.65 -8.81 7.59
CA HIS A 27 20.69 -7.71 7.49
C HIS A 27 21.27 -6.42 8.07
N ARG A 28 21.86 -6.48 9.28
CA ARG A 28 22.58 -5.35 9.90
C ARG A 28 23.76 -4.84 9.06
N ARG A 29 24.42 -5.70 8.28
CA ARG A 29 25.51 -5.30 7.40
C ARG A 29 24.98 -4.59 6.15
N ASN A 30 23.89 -5.08 5.58
CA ASN A 30 23.25 -4.46 4.41
C ASN A 30 22.65 -3.10 4.77
N ASP A 31 22.06 -2.97 5.95
CA ASP A 31 21.57 -1.68 6.45
C ASP A 31 22.71 -0.68 6.66
N LYS A 32 23.85 -1.11 7.23
CA LYS A 32 25.04 -0.27 7.35
C LYS A 32 25.61 0.17 6.00
N ILE A 33 25.56 -0.69 4.98
CA ILE A 33 26.02 -0.35 3.62
C ILE A 33 25.04 0.64 2.98
N ALA A 34 23.74 0.44 3.15
CA ALA A 34 22.71 1.36 2.68
C ALA A 34 22.85 2.74 3.36
N GLU A 35 23.04 2.78 4.67
CA GLU A 35 23.31 3.99 5.45
C GLU A 35 24.59 4.72 5.01
N GLN A 36 25.66 3.98 4.70
CA GLN A 36 26.92 4.55 4.20
C GLN A 36 26.77 5.18 2.81
N SER A 37 25.85 4.65 1.99
CA SER A 37 25.57 5.14 0.63
C SER A 37 24.65 6.37 0.58
N LEU A 38 24.05 6.76 1.71
CA LEU A 38 23.20 7.96 1.76
C LEU A 38 24.04 9.23 1.55
N PRO A 39 23.59 10.18 0.71
CA PRO A 39 24.21 11.50 0.60
C PRO A 39 24.32 12.18 1.98
N ALA A 40 25.37 12.97 2.21
CA ALA A 40 25.68 13.54 3.53
C ALA A 40 24.54 14.37 4.14
N GLU A 41 23.64 14.91 3.30
CA GLU A 41 22.43 15.64 3.69
C GLU A 41 21.36 14.78 4.39
N PHE A 42 21.48 13.46 4.38
CA PHE A 42 20.60 12.50 5.07
C PHE A 42 21.22 11.94 6.36
N LYS A 43 22.45 12.36 6.73
CA LYS A 43 23.24 11.82 7.85
C LYS A 43 23.07 12.59 9.17
N ASP A 44 22.09 13.49 9.26
CA ASP A 44 21.69 14.05 10.56
C ASP A 44 21.32 12.90 11.51
N GLU A 45 21.75 13.01 12.77
CA GLU A 45 21.59 11.98 13.80
C GLU A 45 20.17 11.37 13.78
N LEU A 46 20.12 10.04 13.64
CA LEU A 46 18.89 9.28 13.74
C LEU A 46 18.25 9.59 15.12
N PRO A 47 16.94 9.89 15.19
CA PRO A 47 16.26 9.95 16.47
C PRO A 47 16.49 8.65 17.24
N ASP A 48 16.76 8.73 18.55
CA ASP A 48 17.05 7.58 19.41
C ASP A 48 15.95 6.49 19.40
N ASP A 49 14.75 6.84 18.92
CA ASP A 49 13.55 5.98 18.84
C ASP A 49 13.21 5.49 17.42
N TYR A 50 14.00 5.82 16.40
CA TYR A 50 13.71 5.39 15.03
C TYR A 50 14.01 3.90 14.82
N ILE A 51 12.96 3.09 14.69
CA ILE A 51 13.05 1.68 14.33
C ILE A 51 12.43 1.50 12.94
N ARG A 52 13.29 1.24 11.95
CA ARG A 52 12.87 0.82 10.61
C ARG A 52 12.17 -0.54 10.70
N ARG A 53 11.03 -0.70 10.04
CA ARG A 53 10.42 -2.03 9.90
C ARG A 53 11.26 -2.91 8.98
N SER A 54 11.46 -4.15 9.41
CA SER A 54 12.08 -5.19 8.62
C SER A 54 11.04 -6.26 8.31
N LEU A 55 10.99 -6.71 7.06
CA LEU A 55 10.12 -7.82 6.62
C LEU A 55 10.51 -9.19 7.20
N ASP A 56 11.44 -9.22 8.15
CA ASP A 56 11.87 -10.41 8.86
C ASP A 56 10.85 -10.83 9.95
N GLU A 57 9.96 -9.91 10.34
CA GLU A 57 8.89 -10.18 11.31
C GLU A 57 7.58 -10.62 10.63
N PRO A 58 6.94 -11.72 11.06
CA PRO A 58 5.68 -12.20 10.49
C PRO A 58 4.54 -11.16 10.53
N THR A 59 4.59 -10.21 11.46
CA THR A 59 3.61 -9.11 11.58
C THR A 59 3.67 -8.14 10.41
N ASP A 60 4.84 -7.97 9.80
CA ASP A 60 5.04 -7.03 8.70
C ASP A 60 4.56 -7.60 7.38
N VAL A 61 4.69 -8.91 7.15
CA VAL A 61 4.06 -9.60 6.01
C VAL A 61 2.53 -9.54 6.12
N ARG A 62 1.98 -9.73 7.32
CA ARG A 62 0.53 -9.66 7.57
C ARG A 62 -0.07 -8.29 7.24
N LEU A 63 0.70 -7.20 7.40
CA LEU A 63 0.26 -5.88 6.97
C LEU A 63 -0.08 -5.89 5.48
N PHE A 64 0.87 -6.30 4.63
CA PHE A 64 0.67 -6.39 3.18
C PHE A 64 -0.50 -7.29 2.83
N GLU A 65 -0.56 -8.48 3.44
CA GLU A 65 -1.63 -9.45 3.20
C GLU A 65 -3.03 -8.90 3.45
N SER A 66 -3.18 -7.94 4.39
CA SER A 66 -4.46 -7.35 4.76
C SER A 66 -4.89 -6.14 3.91
N LEU A 67 -3.97 -5.54 3.13
CA LEU A 67 -4.25 -4.31 2.40
C LEU A 67 -5.41 -4.43 1.39
N PRO A 68 -5.52 -5.51 0.59
CA PRO A 68 -6.63 -5.66 -0.34
C PRO A 68 -8.00 -5.67 0.35
N GLU A 69 -8.13 -6.37 1.47
CA GLU A 69 -9.36 -6.45 2.24
C GLU A 69 -9.71 -5.10 2.87
N LEU A 70 -8.71 -4.39 3.39
CA LEU A 70 -8.90 -3.05 3.95
C LEU A 70 -9.38 -2.05 2.87
N LYS A 71 -8.80 -2.09 1.66
CA LYS A 71 -9.27 -1.30 0.51
C LYS A 71 -10.71 -1.64 0.15
N ALA A 72 -11.05 -2.93 0.10
CA ALA A 72 -12.41 -3.37 -0.22
C ALA A 72 -13.44 -2.86 0.82
N ILE A 73 -13.06 -2.82 2.11
CA ILE A 73 -13.89 -2.25 3.17
C ILE A 73 -14.04 -0.73 2.99
N ALA A 74 -12.95 0.00 2.76
CA ALA A 74 -12.97 1.45 2.56
C ALA A 74 -13.88 1.84 1.37
N HIS A 75 -13.74 1.16 0.23
CA HIS A 75 -14.61 1.37 -0.92
C HIS A 75 -16.08 1.04 -0.64
N ARG A 76 -16.36 -0.06 0.09
CA ARG A 76 -17.74 -0.42 0.46
C ARG A 76 -18.39 0.63 1.35
N ILE A 77 -17.64 1.24 2.28
CA ILE A 77 -18.11 2.31 3.16
C ILE A 77 -18.37 3.59 2.35
N ALA A 78 -17.52 3.90 1.36
CA ALA A 78 -17.65 5.08 0.50
C ALA A 78 -18.78 4.96 -0.56
N GLN A 79 -19.11 3.74 -0.98
CA GLN A 79 -20.06 3.47 -2.07
C GLN A 79 -21.40 4.21 -1.94
N PRO A 80 -22.09 4.23 -0.77
CA PRO A 80 -23.37 4.93 -0.64
C PRO A 80 -23.28 6.44 -0.93
N GLY A 81 -22.16 7.09 -0.59
CA GLY A 81 -21.98 8.50 -0.88
C GLY A 81 -21.66 8.77 -2.35
N TRP A 82 -20.94 7.86 -3.03
CA TRP A 82 -20.78 7.91 -4.49
C TRP A 82 -22.10 7.70 -5.24
N ASP A 83 -22.94 6.78 -4.76
CA ASP A 83 -24.24 6.45 -5.37
C ASP A 83 -25.32 7.52 -5.11
N SER A 84 -25.07 8.48 -4.22
CA SER A 84 -26.03 9.52 -3.86
C SER A 84 -26.39 10.47 -5.01
N GLY A 85 -25.48 10.63 -5.99
CA GLY A 85 -25.57 11.67 -7.01
C GLY A 85 -25.44 13.11 -6.49
N VAL A 86 -25.23 13.28 -5.18
CA VAL A 86 -25.07 14.59 -4.53
C VAL A 86 -23.59 14.92 -4.47
N THR A 87 -23.15 15.92 -5.25
CA THR A 87 -21.72 16.26 -5.43
C THR A 87 -20.94 16.44 -4.12
N ILE A 88 -21.54 17.01 -3.07
CA ILE A 88 -20.89 17.16 -1.77
C ILE A 88 -20.67 15.81 -1.07
N GLU A 89 -21.61 14.88 -1.16
CA GLU A 89 -21.48 13.54 -0.55
C GLU A 89 -20.51 12.67 -1.35
N MET A 90 -20.57 12.72 -2.68
CA MET A 90 -19.59 12.04 -3.55
C MET A 90 -18.17 12.49 -3.25
N ARG A 91 -17.96 13.80 -3.04
CA ARG A 91 -16.65 14.37 -2.69
C ARG A 91 -16.18 13.92 -1.31
N LYS A 92 -17.05 13.95 -0.29
CA LYS A 92 -16.71 13.47 1.06
C LYS A 92 -16.29 12.00 1.05
N SER A 93 -17.07 11.13 0.42
CA SER A 93 -16.74 9.70 0.33
C SER A 93 -15.42 9.44 -0.42
N THR A 94 -15.10 10.28 -1.41
CA THR A 94 -13.79 10.22 -2.07
C THR A 94 -12.66 10.65 -1.14
N TYR A 95 -12.88 11.67 -0.30
CA TYR A 95 -11.90 12.10 0.71
C TYR A 95 -11.66 11.02 1.76
N ASP A 96 -12.69 10.30 2.20
CA ASP A 96 -12.54 9.19 3.14
C ASP A 96 -11.59 8.10 2.58
N VAL A 97 -11.69 7.79 1.27
CA VAL A 97 -10.79 6.82 0.62
C VAL A 97 -9.39 7.38 0.41
N VAL A 98 -9.26 8.68 0.10
CA VAL A 98 -7.94 9.35 0.01
C VAL A 98 -7.22 9.35 1.35
N ASP A 99 -7.93 9.65 2.44
CA ASP A 99 -7.38 9.60 3.80
C ASP A 99 -6.95 8.18 4.19
N PHE A 100 -7.75 7.17 3.81
CA PHE A 100 -7.35 5.76 3.93
C PHE A 100 -6.02 5.48 3.19
N TYR A 101 -5.89 5.91 1.93
CA TYR A 101 -4.67 5.73 1.17
C TYR A 101 -3.46 6.50 1.73
N GLU A 102 -3.66 7.70 2.29
CA GLU A 102 -2.61 8.43 3.02
C GLU A 102 -2.08 7.59 4.19
N ILE A 103 -2.98 7.00 4.98
CA ILE A 103 -2.62 6.14 6.12
C ILE A 103 -1.87 4.88 5.65
N ILE A 104 -2.33 4.23 4.58
CA ILE A 104 -1.63 3.05 4.03
C ILE A 104 -0.24 3.43 3.55
N TRP A 105 -0.09 4.53 2.81
CA TRP A 105 1.21 4.95 2.31
C TRP A 105 2.17 5.33 3.44
N LEU A 106 1.68 5.98 4.50
CA LEU A 106 2.45 6.21 5.73
C LEU A 106 2.94 4.90 6.36
N LYS A 107 2.09 3.87 6.42
CA LYS A 107 2.48 2.56 6.94
C LYS A 107 3.52 1.86 6.07
N LEU A 108 3.40 1.97 4.75
CA LEU A 108 4.40 1.46 3.81
C LEU A 108 5.73 2.24 3.91
N ALA A 109 5.70 3.52 4.24
CA ALA A 109 6.88 4.33 4.42
C ALA A 109 7.75 3.86 5.61
N GLU A 110 7.19 3.13 6.58
CA GLU A 110 7.92 2.58 7.74
C GLU A 110 8.98 1.51 7.33
N PHE A 111 8.93 0.99 6.09
CA PHE A 111 9.95 0.07 5.53
C PHE A 111 11.16 0.76 4.90
N TYR A 112 11.10 2.08 4.73
CA TYR A 112 12.18 2.88 4.15
C TYR A 112 13.02 3.55 5.25
N PRO A 113 14.31 3.82 5.01
CA PRO A 113 15.18 4.50 5.96
C PRO A 113 14.66 5.86 6.44
N PHE A 114 15.18 6.35 7.56
CA PHE A 114 14.86 7.68 8.06
C PHE A 114 15.19 8.76 7.01
N LYS A 115 14.33 9.78 6.90
CA LYS A 115 14.44 10.86 5.90
C LYS A 115 14.54 10.40 4.43
N HIS A 116 14.22 9.14 4.11
CA HIS A 116 14.26 8.64 2.72
C HIS A 116 13.37 9.46 1.77
N PHE A 117 12.25 9.97 2.27
CA PHE A 117 11.31 10.82 1.54
C PHE A 117 11.64 12.33 1.65
N GLY A 118 12.81 12.67 2.16
CA GLY A 118 13.30 14.04 2.34
C GLY A 118 13.37 14.49 3.81
N LYS A 119 13.88 15.71 4.02
CA LYS A 119 14.21 16.25 5.35
C LYS A 119 13.03 16.33 6.32
N GLY A 120 11.81 16.51 5.80
CA GLY A 120 10.57 16.56 6.59
C GLY A 120 9.99 15.19 6.95
N GLY A 121 10.62 14.09 6.51
CA GLY A 121 10.13 12.73 6.72
C GLY A 121 8.93 12.37 5.82
N ALA A 122 8.48 11.11 5.96
CA ALA A 122 7.40 10.55 5.13
C ALA A 122 6.10 11.34 5.24
N ALA A 123 5.68 11.73 6.45
CA ALA A 123 4.41 12.44 6.64
C ALA A 123 4.37 13.81 5.95
N ALA A 124 5.45 14.60 6.01
CA ALA A 124 5.51 15.87 5.31
C ALA A 124 5.53 15.67 3.79
N HIS A 125 6.29 14.67 3.31
CA HIS A 125 6.37 14.33 1.89
C HIS A 125 5.01 13.90 1.34
N ILE A 126 4.36 12.94 1.97
CA ILE A 126 3.08 12.37 1.53
C ILE A 126 2.00 13.44 1.48
N LYS A 127 1.88 14.28 2.52
CA LYS A 127 0.94 15.40 2.54
C LYS A 127 1.20 16.41 1.43
N ALA A 128 2.47 16.72 1.17
CA ALA A 128 2.85 17.61 0.07
C ALA A 128 2.50 16.99 -1.29
N TYR A 129 2.76 15.69 -1.47
CA TYR A 129 2.42 14.95 -2.69
C TYR A 129 0.92 14.98 -2.97
N ILE A 130 0.09 14.60 -2.00
CA ILE A 130 -1.38 14.59 -2.14
C ILE A 130 -1.90 15.99 -2.49
N ARG A 131 -1.42 17.03 -1.78
CA ARG A 131 -1.79 18.42 -2.06
C ARG A 131 -1.43 18.82 -3.49
N GLU A 132 -0.29 18.39 -3.99
CA GLU A 132 0.15 18.73 -5.35
C GLU A 132 -0.70 18.00 -6.41
N ARG A 133 -1.08 16.74 -6.17
CA ARG A 133 -2.04 16.04 -7.05
C ARG A 133 -3.39 16.74 -7.10
N TYR A 134 -3.90 17.21 -5.95
CA TYR A 134 -5.13 18.02 -5.93
C TYR A 134 -4.99 19.29 -6.77
N LYS A 135 -3.91 20.06 -6.60
CA LYS A 135 -3.70 21.29 -7.41
C LYS A 135 -3.63 20.98 -8.90
N PHE A 136 -2.87 19.96 -9.27
CA PHE A 136 -2.71 19.56 -10.67
C PHE A 136 -4.05 19.18 -11.30
N HIS A 137 -4.81 18.28 -10.66
CA HIS A 137 -6.08 17.82 -11.22
C HIS A 137 -7.15 18.91 -11.21
N TRP A 138 -7.14 19.79 -10.21
CA TRP A 138 -8.04 20.94 -10.20
C TRP A 138 -7.76 21.86 -11.38
N ALA A 139 -6.49 22.21 -11.63
CA ALA A 139 -6.10 23.01 -12.78
C ALA A 139 -6.45 22.33 -14.12
N LYS A 140 -6.28 21.01 -14.20
CA LYS A 140 -6.64 20.20 -15.37
C LYS A 140 -8.14 20.22 -15.68
N HIS A 141 -8.99 20.18 -14.64
CA HIS A 141 -10.45 20.19 -14.78
C HIS A 141 -11.05 21.59 -14.93
N GLU A 142 -10.27 22.64 -14.70
CA GLU A 142 -10.69 24.04 -14.87
C GLU A 142 -9.80 24.80 -15.88
N PRO A 143 -9.84 24.43 -17.18
CA PRO A 143 -9.01 25.07 -18.20
C PRO A 143 -9.35 26.56 -18.40
N GLY A 144 -10.53 27.01 -17.99
CA GLY A 144 -10.93 28.42 -18.00
C GLY A 144 -10.47 29.23 -16.78
N GLY A 145 -9.76 28.60 -15.85
CA GLY A 145 -9.35 29.19 -14.58
C GLY A 145 -10.24 28.81 -13.39
N PRO A 146 -9.84 29.18 -12.16
CA PRO A 146 -10.50 28.73 -10.93
C PRO A 146 -12.00 29.05 -10.88
N GLY A 147 -12.83 28.05 -10.60
CA GLY A 147 -14.28 28.18 -10.41
C GLY A 147 -15.12 28.00 -11.68
N THR A 148 -14.51 27.69 -12.82
CA THR A 148 -15.21 27.58 -14.12
C THR A 148 -15.97 26.27 -14.31
N GLY A 149 -15.61 25.19 -13.61
CA GLY A 149 -16.24 23.88 -13.82
C GLY A 149 -17.35 23.53 -12.83
N GLY A 150 -17.73 24.44 -11.92
CA GLY A 150 -18.79 24.21 -10.94
C GLY A 150 -18.47 23.12 -9.91
N THR A 151 -19.49 22.56 -9.28
CA THR A 151 -19.31 21.63 -8.14
C THR A 151 -18.78 20.25 -8.56
N ILE A 152 -18.97 19.86 -9.82
CA ILE A 152 -18.52 18.55 -10.33
C ILE A 152 -16.99 18.44 -10.39
N VAL A 153 -16.27 19.56 -10.55
CA VAL A 153 -14.80 19.59 -10.53
C VAL A 153 -14.23 18.96 -9.28
N GLY A 154 -14.85 19.22 -8.12
CA GLY A 154 -14.38 18.66 -6.85
C GLY A 154 -14.51 17.14 -6.80
N VAL A 155 -15.53 16.58 -7.46
CA VAL A 155 -15.74 15.13 -7.58
C VAL A 155 -14.70 14.53 -8.52
N LEU A 156 -14.52 15.10 -9.71
CA LEU A 156 -13.55 14.62 -10.71
C LEU A 156 -12.11 14.71 -10.18
N THR A 157 -11.75 15.82 -9.54
CA THR A 157 -10.43 16.02 -8.92
C THR A 157 -10.17 14.98 -7.83
N GLY A 158 -11.15 14.75 -6.95
CA GLY A 158 -11.03 13.73 -5.90
C GLY A 158 -10.82 12.34 -6.49
N GLY A 159 -11.62 11.97 -7.51
CA GLY A 159 -11.52 10.67 -8.17
C GLY A 159 -10.14 10.42 -8.80
N ASP A 160 -9.57 11.42 -9.46
CA ASP A 160 -8.23 11.32 -10.04
C ASP A 160 -7.13 11.20 -8.98
N VAL A 161 -7.22 11.96 -7.88
CA VAL A 161 -6.28 11.83 -6.76
C VAL A 161 -6.36 10.45 -6.13
N MET A 162 -7.58 9.94 -5.90
CA MET A 162 -7.81 8.59 -5.38
C MET A 162 -7.17 7.53 -6.29
N GLN A 163 -7.33 7.64 -7.61
CA GLN A 163 -6.72 6.72 -8.57
C GLN A 163 -5.20 6.79 -8.58
N ASP A 164 -4.62 7.99 -8.46
CA ASP A 164 -3.17 8.14 -8.35
C ASP A 164 -2.60 7.44 -7.13
N LEU A 165 -3.28 7.58 -5.98
CA LEU A 165 -2.85 6.97 -4.74
C LEU A 165 -3.02 5.45 -4.75
N ASP A 166 -4.09 4.95 -5.36
CA ASP A 166 -4.30 3.52 -5.56
C ASP A 166 -3.12 2.87 -6.31
N ARG A 167 -2.72 3.47 -7.44
CA ARG A 167 -1.56 3.03 -8.22
C ARG A 167 -0.26 3.17 -7.44
N LEU A 168 -0.09 4.28 -6.72
CA LEU A 168 1.12 4.54 -5.94
C LEU A 168 1.31 3.52 -4.81
N ILE A 169 0.23 3.06 -4.19
CA ILE A 169 0.29 2.00 -3.17
C ILE A 169 0.79 0.70 -3.79
N VAL A 170 0.30 0.32 -4.98
CA VAL A 170 0.80 -0.85 -5.71
C VAL A 170 2.29 -0.70 -6.04
N GLU A 171 2.70 0.44 -6.56
CA GLU A 171 4.10 0.72 -6.90
C GLU A 171 5.00 0.62 -5.66
N THR A 172 4.56 1.19 -4.53
CA THR A 172 5.28 1.14 -3.25
C THR A 172 5.33 -0.29 -2.70
N ALA A 173 4.21 -1.02 -2.74
CA ALA A 173 4.17 -2.42 -2.32
C ALA A 173 5.06 -3.31 -3.19
N THR A 174 5.08 -3.09 -4.50
CA THR A 174 5.98 -3.78 -5.43
C THR A 174 7.45 -3.58 -5.03
N ALA A 175 7.82 -2.33 -4.69
CA ALA A 175 9.19 -2.02 -4.27
C ALA A 175 9.59 -2.69 -2.95
N VAL A 176 8.63 -2.94 -2.05
CA VAL A 176 8.89 -3.51 -0.72
C VAL A 176 8.82 -5.04 -0.71
N VAL A 177 7.78 -5.63 -1.31
CA VAL A 177 7.52 -7.09 -1.27
C VAL A 177 7.48 -7.78 -2.64
N GLY A 178 7.42 -7.02 -3.74
CA GLY A 178 7.16 -7.58 -5.08
C GLY A 178 8.22 -8.55 -5.63
N TYR A 179 9.46 -8.47 -5.14
CA TYR A 179 10.57 -9.33 -5.56
C TYR A 179 10.98 -10.38 -4.53
N ARG A 180 10.12 -10.66 -3.53
CA ARG A 180 10.43 -11.61 -2.47
C ARG A 180 9.84 -12.98 -2.77
N ASP A 181 10.66 -14.02 -2.63
CA ASP A 181 10.23 -15.41 -2.86
C ASP A 181 9.14 -15.88 -1.88
N ASN A 182 9.03 -15.23 -0.72
CA ASN A 182 8.10 -15.60 0.34
C ASN A 182 6.80 -14.77 0.36
N PHE A 183 6.51 -14.03 -0.71
CA PHE A 183 5.29 -13.24 -0.85
C PHE A 183 4.67 -13.42 -2.23
N ASP A 184 3.42 -13.89 -2.29
CA ASP A 184 2.71 -14.04 -3.57
C ASP A 184 2.14 -12.68 -4.02
N PHE A 185 3.01 -11.88 -4.63
CA PHE A 185 2.65 -10.55 -5.11
C PHE A 185 1.57 -10.59 -6.19
N THR A 186 1.56 -11.62 -7.04
CA THR A 186 0.55 -11.77 -8.09
C THR A 186 -0.84 -11.99 -7.49
N ALA A 187 -0.97 -12.90 -6.51
CA ALA A 187 -2.22 -13.11 -5.80
C ALA A 187 -2.65 -11.87 -5.00
N TRP A 188 -1.69 -11.19 -4.35
CA TRP A 188 -1.95 -9.94 -3.65
C TRP A 188 -2.49 -8.85 -4.59
N HIS A 189 -1.84 -8.62 -5.73
CA HIS A 189 -2.24 -7.60 -6.70
C HIS A 189 -3.61 -7.90 -7.30
N THR A 190 -3.89 -9.17 -7.60
CA THR A 190 -5.19 -9.63 -8.08
C THR A 190 -6.30 -9.27 -7.08
N ARG A 191 -6.08 -9.55 -5.79
CA ARG A 191 -7.01 -9.11 -4.73
C ARG A 191 -7.11 -7.59 -4.63
N TRP A 192 -6.00 -6.86 -4.76
CA TRP A 192 -5.96 -5.39 -4.69
C TRP A 192 -6.79 -4.73 -5.80
N GLU A 193 -6.74 -5.25 -7.02
CA GLU A 193 -7.55 -4.78 -8.15
C GLU A 193 -9.05 -5.08 -7.98
N GLY A 194 -9.42 -5.85 -6.95
CA GLY A 194 -10.79 -6.32 -6.75
C GLY A 194 -11.16 -7.52 -7.64
N ALA A 195 -10.20 -8.08 -8.37
CA ALA A 195 -10.32 -9.39 -8.99
C ALA A 195 -10.13 -10.44 -7.89
N TYR A 196 -11.21 -10.79 -7.19
CA TYR A 196 -11.14 -12.04 -6.45
C TYR A 196 -10.92 -13.20 -7.44
N PRO A 197 -10.07 -14.20 -7.15
CA PRO A 197 -10.32 -15.55 -7.58
C PRO A 197 -11.55 -16.07 -6.82
N LEU A 198 -12.73 -15.55 -7.16
CA LEU A 198 -14.01 -16.15 -6.76
C LEU A 198 -14.33 -17.25 -7.77
N ASP A 199 -13.57 -18.34 -7.71
CA ASP A 199 -14.03 -19.61 -8.25
C ASP A 199 -13.32 -20.72 -7.50
N ASN A 200 -13.96 -21.17 -6.42
CA ASN A 200 -13.91 -22.52 -5.86
C ASN A 200 -14.86 -22.62 -4.65
N ALA A 201 -16.09 -22.10 -4.74
CA ALA A 201 -17.14 -22.38 -3.74
C ALA A 201 -18.59 -22.07 -4.18
N ASN A 202 -18.99 -22.16 -5.46
CA ASN A 202 -20.40 -22.43 -5.80
C ASN A 202 -20.63 -22.79 -7.29
N PRO A 203 -20.99 -24.04 -7.64
CA PRO A 203 -21.14 -24.46 -9.05
C PRO A 203 -22.48 -24.06 -9.70
N SER A 204 -23.13 -22.95 -9.31
CA SER A 204 -24.53 -22.71 -9.68
C SER A 204 -24.92 -21.35 -10.26
N ILE A 205 -23.98 -20.50 -10.72
CA ILE A 205 -24.37 -19.28 -11.47
C ILE A 205 -23.56 -19.13 -12.76
N LYS A 206 -24.12 -19.65 -13.86
CA LYS A 206 -23.67 -19.31 -15.21
C LYS A 206 -24.06 -17.86 -15.53
N ARG A 207 -23.09 -16.95 -15.62
CA ARG A 207 -23.29 -15.67 -16.31
C ARG A 207 -23.23 -15.91 -17.81
N THR A 208 -24.32 -15.62 -18.52
CA THR A 208 -24.32 -15.57 -19.98
C THR A 208 -23.65 -14.27 -20.45
N PRO A 209 -22.86 -14.33 -21.53
CA PRO A 209 -22.25 -13.15 -22.15
C PRO A 209 -23.26 -12.44 -23.05
N ASN A 210 -23.08 -11.13 -23.21
CA ASN A 210 -23.87 -10.13 -23.97
C ASN A 210 -24.79 -9.31 -23.04
N GLY A 211 -24.58 -8.01 -22.80
CA GLY A 211 -24.16 -6.99 -23.76
C GLY A 211 -25.41 -6.21 -24.19
N ALA A 212 -25.52 -4.98 -23.65
CA ALA A 212 -26.54 -3.96 -23.89
C ALA A 212 -27.86 -4.02 -23.09
N ALA A 213 -28.14 -2.95 -22.35
CA ALA A 213 -29.49 -2.51 -22.04
C ALA A 213 -29.62 -1.02 -22.36
N TYR A 214 -30.53 -0.74 -23.29
CA TYR A 214 -30.90 0.56 -23.83
C TYR A 214 -31.68 1.41 -22.81
N PHE A 215 -31.47 2.73 -22.85
CA PHE A 215 -32.41 3.73 -22.35
C PHE A 215 -33.66 3.75 -23.25
N LYS A 216 -34.85 3.66 -22.66
CA LYS A 216 -36.09 4.18 -23.27
C LYS A 216 -36.53 5.43 -22.53
N ARG A 217 -36.90 6.44 -23.31
CA ARG A 217 -37.55 7.69 -22.89
C ARG A 217 -38.91 7.41 -22.26
#